data_AF-A0A5S3URI4-F1
#
_entry.id   AF-A0A5S3URI4-F1
#
_cell.length_a   1.000
_cell.length_b   1.000
_cell.length_c   1.000
_cell.angle_alpha   90.00
_cell.angle_beta   90.00
_cell.angle_gamma   90.00
#
_symmetry.space_group_name_H-M   'P 1'
#
loop_
_entity.id
_entity.type
_entity.pdbx_description
1 polymer ?
#
loop_
_entity_poly.entity_id
_entity_poly.type
_entity_poly.pdbx_seq_one_letter_code
_entity_poly.pdbx_strand_id
1 'polypeptide(L)'
;MLANIKYQGIEYINSTKAELLEAGVPESIVDDACRTQLLDELRKRRNMLLQECDWTQIPDAPIAPEQQQVWAEYRQALRDLPNGLTDPGQVTWPELP
;
A
#
# COMPACT_ATOMS: atom_id res chain seq x y z
N MET A 1 8.49 -11.82 -5.86
CA MET A 1 9.15 -11.22 -7.05
C MET A 1 9.29 -9.73 -6.77
N LEU A 2 10.51 -9.21 -6.77
CA LEU A 2 10.80 -7.79 -6.61
C LEU A 2 10.82 -7.11 -7.97
N ALA A 3 10.15 -5.96 -8.09
CA ALA A 3 9.84 -5.36 -9.39
C ALA A 3 11.10 -4.99 -10.21
N ASN A 4 12.09 -4.33 -9.60
CA ASN A 4 13.38 -4.02 -10.24
C ASN A 4 14.41 -3.62 -9.15
N ILE A 5 15.62 -4.18 -9.20
CA ILE A 5 16.75 -3.79 -8.34
C ILE A 5 17.99 -3.57 -9.20
N LYS A 6 18.71 -2.47 -8.97
CA LYS A 6 20.00 -2.21 -9.60
C LYS A 6 21.13 -2.29 -8.58
N TYR A 7 22.06 -3.21 -8.77
CA TYR A 7 23.21 -3.39 -7.88
C TYR A 7 24.48 -3.64 -8.68
N GLN A 8 25.55 -2.88 -8.39
CA GLN A 8 26.85 -2.96 -9.08
C GLN A 8 26.80 -2.94 -10.62
N GLY A 9 25.84 -2.20 -11.20
CA GLY A 9 25.69 -2.10 -12.66
C GLY A 9 24.89 -3.25 -13.30
N ILE A 10 24.45 -4.22 -12.51
CA ILE A 10 23.53 -5.28 -12.92
C ILE A 10 22.10 -4.87 -12.53
N GLU A 11 21.16 -5.05 -13.46
CA GLU A 11 19.73 -4.86 -13.22
C GLU A 11 19.05 -6.22 -13.07
N TYR A 12 18.39 -6.41 -11.94
CA TYR A 12 17.62 -7.59 -11.56
C TYR A 12 16.14 -7.28 -11.73
N ILE A 13 15.50 -7.94 -12.69
CA ILE A 13 14.10 -7.70 -13.06
C ILE A 13 13.26 -8.87 -12.59
N ASN A 14 12.16 -8.59 -11.88
CA ASN A 14 11.25 -9.61 -11.37
C ASN A 14 11.94 -10.71 -10.53
N SER A 15 13.10 -10.44 -9.93
CA SER A 15 13.87 -11.45 -9.21
C SER A 15 13.30 -11.74 -7.82
N THR A 16 13.53 -12.95 -7.30
CA THR A 16 13.14 -13.30 -5.93
C THR A 16 14.21 -12.88 -4.91
N LYS A 17 13.84 -12.76 -3.63
CA LYS A 17 14.82 -12.51 -2.54
C LYS A 17 15.94 -13.54 -2.55
N ALA A 18 15.64 -14.82 -2.81
CA ALA A 18 16.62 -15.89 -2.88
C ALA A 18 17.63 -15.67 -4.03
N GLU A 19 17.15 -15.38 -5.24
CA GLU A 19 18.01 -15.13 -6.42
C GLU A 19 18.94 -13.93 -6.21
N LEU A 20 18.47 -12.87 -5.56
CA LEU A 20 19.26 -11.68 -5.28
C LEU A 20 20.37 -11.94 -4.28
N LEU A 21 20.07 -12.70 -3.22
CA LEU A 21 21.06 -13.09 -2.22
C LEU A 21 22.12 -14.02 -2.84
N GLU A 22 21.72 -14.96 -3.70
CA GLU A 22 22.64 -15.82 -4.46
C GLU A 22 23.52 -15.03 -5.43
N ALA A 23 22.98 -13.97 -6.04
CA ALA A 23 23.73 -13.06 -6.90
C ALA A 23 24.67 -12.11 -6.12
N GLY A 24 24.75 -12.22 -4.79
CA GLY A 24 25.61 -11.42 -3.94
C GLY A 24 25.07 -10.02 -3.64
N VAL A 25 23.78 -9.77 -3.88
CA VAL A 25 23.12 -8.51 -3.47
C VAL A 25 23.01 -8.50 -1.94
N PRO A 26 23.46 -7.44 -1.24
CA PRO A 26 23.37 -7.34 0.20
C PRO A 26 21.91 -7.43 0.68
N GLU A 27 21.69 -8.12 1.79
CA GLU A 27 20.36 -8.28 2.38
C GLU A 27 19.68 -6.93 2.67
N SER A 28 20.44 -5.90 3.06
CA SER A 28 19.91 -4.54 3.27
C SER A 28 19.20 -3.97 2.03
N ILE A 29 19.77 -4.19 0.84
CA ILE A 29 19.18 -3.71 -0.43
C ILE A 29 17.90 -4.49 -0.75
N VAL A 30 17.93 -5.80 -0.50
CA VAL A 30 16.77 -6.66 -0.73
C VAL A 30 15.62 -6.32 0.22
N ASP A 31 15.93 -6.06 1.48
CA ASP A 31 14.95 -5.68 2.50
C ASP A 31 14.36 -4.29 2.23
N ASP A 32 15.17 -3.31 1.82
CA ASP A 32 14.69 -1.99 1.40
C ASP A 32 13.77 -2.08 0.16
N ALA A 33 14.11 -2.94 -0.80
CA ALA A 33 13.28 -3.19 -1.97
C ALA A 33 11.96 -3.88 -1.59
N CYS A 34 12.01 -4.90 -0.73
CA CYS A 34 10.81 -5.53 -0.15
C CYS A 34 9.92 -4.51 0.55
N ARG A 35 10.51 -3.65 1.40
CA ARG A 35 9.80 -2.60 2.14
C ARG A 35 9.13 -1.61 1.19
N THR A 36 9.85 -1.16 0.17
CA THR A 36 9.32 -0.22 -0.84
C THR A 36 8.14 -0.82 -1.59
N GLN A 37 8.26 -2.07 -2.02
CA GLN A 37 7.19 -2.76 -2.73
C GLN A 37 5.95 -2.96 -1.84
N LEU A 38 6.14 -3.35 -0.58
CA LEU A 38 5.03 -3.45 0.38
C LEU A 38 4.32 -2.10 0.55
N LEU A 39 5.07 -1.00 0.72
CA LEU A 39 4.49 0.34 0.82
C LEU A 39 3.69 0.75 -0.42
N ASP A 40 4.16 0.40 -1.60
CA ASP A 40 3.43 0.67 -2.84
C ASP A 40 2.15 -0.16 -2.97
N GLU A 41 2.18 -1.44 -2.58
CA GLU A 41 0.97 -2.26 -2.49
C GLU A 41 -0.05 -1.70 -1.50
N LEU A 42 0.40 -1.22 -0.34
CA LEU A 42 -0.47 -0.53 0.62
C LEU A 42 -1.10 0.72 0.02
N ARG A 43 -0.31 1.56 -0.66
CA ARG A 43 -0.83 2.77 -1.33
C ARG A 43 -1.84 2.42 -2.42
N LYS A 44 -1.59 1.37 -3.21
CA LYS A 44 -2.53 0.88 -4.22
C LYS A 44 -3.84 0.43 -3.58
N ARG A 45 -3.78 -0.40 -2.54
CA ARG A 45 -4.98 -0.87 -1.82
C ARG A 45 -5.77 0.29 -1.21
N ARG A 46 -5.09 1.25 -0.58
CA ARG A 46 -5.71 2.48 -0.07
C ARG A 46 -6.43 3.23 -1.19
N ASN A 47 -5.76 3.44 -2.32
CA ASN A 47 -6.34 4.17 -3.45
C ASN A 47 -7.56 3.44 -4.03
N MET A 48 -7.50 2.12 -4.12
CA MET A 48 -8.63 1.27 -4.54
C MET A 48 -9.83 1.45 -3.60
N LEU A 49 -9.63 1.30 -2.28
CA LEU A 49 -10.71 1.46 -1.30
C LEU A 49 -11.28 2.89 -1.30
N LEU A 50 -10.44 3.91 -1.46
CA LEU A 50 -10.88 5.31 -1.57
C LEU A 50 -11.67 5.57 -2.86
N GLN A 51 -11.35 4.86 -3.95
CA GLN A 51 -12.07 4.95 -5.22
C GLN A 51 -13.43 4.25 -5.13
N GLU A 52 -13.50 3.08 -4.50
CA GLU A 52 -14.73 2.31 -4.32
C GLU A 52 -15.79 3.06 -3.51
N CYS A 53 -15.38 3.87 -2.53
CA CYS A 53 -16.28 4.72 -1.75
C CYS A 53 -16.33 6.17 -2.23
N ASP A 54 -15.76 6.52 -3.40
CA ASP A 54 -15.69 7.91 -3.84
C ASP A 54 -17.07 8.53 -4.09
N TRP A 55 -17.97 7.71 -4.65
CA TRP A 55 -19.36 8.08 -4.95
C TRP A 55 -20.16 8.51 -3.71
N THR A 56 -19.78 8.05 -2.51
CA THR A 56 -20.48 8.39 -1.26
C THR A 56 -20.29 9.85 -0.83
N GLN A 57 -19.31 10.55 -1.39
CA GLN A 57 -19.01 11.94 -1.02
C GLN A 57 -19.64 12.97 -1.96
N ILE A 58 -20.36 12.52 -3.00
CA ILE A 58 -21.05 13.39 -3.95
C ILE A 58 -22.34 13.91 -3.29
N PRO A 59 -22.70 15.20 -3.43
CA PRO A 59 -23.90 15.76 -2.81
C PRO A 59 -25.22 15.06 -3.19
N ASP A 60 -25.31 14.51 -4.41
CA ASP A 60 -26.48 13.79 -4.92
C ASP A 60 -26.40 12.26 -4.68
N ALA A 61 -25.48 11.80 -3.82
CA ALA A 61 -25.36 10.38 -3.52
C ALA A 61 -26.65 9.83 -2.88
N PRO A 62 -27.13 8.64 -3.28
CA PRO A 62 -28.35 8.04 -2.73
C PRO A 62 -28.11 7.41 -1.34
N ILE A 63 -27.54 8.17 -0.41
CA ILE A 63 -27.27 7.75 0.97
C ILE A 63 -27.80 8.80 1.97
N ALA A 64 -28.07 8.36 3.19
CA ALA A 64 -28.47 9.27 4.25
C ALA A 64 -27.29 10.18 4.65
N PRO A 65 -27.55 11.43 5.09
CA PRO A 65 -26.49 12.33 5.54
C PRO A 65 -25.69 11.75 6.73
N GLU A 66 -26.32 10.97 7.61
CA GLU A 66 -25.58 10.28 8.68
C GLU A 66 -24.59 9.26 8.11
N GLN A 67 -24.95 8.54 7.04
CA GLN A 67 -24.07 7.58 6.38
C GLN A 67 -22.92 8.28 5.65
N GLN A 68 -23.17 9.44 5.04
CA GLN A 68 -22.12 10.23 4.39
C GLN A 68 -20.99 10.59 5.37
N GLN A 69 -21.35 10.92 6.62
CA GLN A 69 -20.37 11.20 7.68
C GLN A 69 -19.57 9.95 8.06
N VAL A 70 -20.22 8.78 8.20
CA VAL A 70 -19.51 7.51 8.49
C VAL A 70 -18.52 7.17 7.36
N TRP A 71 -18.91 7.34 6.10
CA TRP A 71 -18.01 7.17 4.96
C TRP A 71 -16.86 8.18 4.96
N ALA A 72 -17.09 9.43 5.38
CA ALA A 72 -16.03 10.43 5.50
C ALA A 72 -15.00 10.03 6.57
N GLU A 73 -15.46 9.53 7.72
CA GLU A 73 -14.60 9.01 8.80
C GLU A 73 -13.80 7.77 8.34
N TYR A 74 -14.44 6.82 7.67
CA TYR A 74 -13.78 5.67 7.05
C TYR A 74 -12.68 6.09 6.06
N ARG A 75 -12.98 7.05 5.17
CA ARG A 75 -12.02 7.58 4.20
C ARG A 75 -10.85 8.29 4.87
N GLN A 76 -11.09 8.97 5.99
CA GLN A 76 -10.03 9.59 6.78
C GLN A 76 -9.13 8.53 7.42
N ALA A 77 -9.72 7.52 8.06
CA ALA A 77 -8.98 6.39 8.63
C ALA A 77 -8.07 5.71 7.58
N LEU A 78 -8.57 5.48 6.36
CA LEU A 78 -7.77 4.93 5.25
C LEU A 78 -6.56 5.81 4.88
N ARG A 79 -6.72 7.13 4.91
CA ARG A 79 -5.64 8.09 4.60
C ARG A 79 -4.61 8.19 5.72
N ASP A 80 -5.04 7.94 6.96
CA ASP A 80 -4.17 7.98 8.13
C ASP A 80 -3.33 6.70 8.29
N LEU A 81 -3.74 5.57 7.72
CA LEU A 81 -2.99 4.30 7.76
C LEU A 81 -1.49 4.37 7.41
N PRO A 82 -1.03 5.09 6.37
CA PRO A 82 0.39 5.17 6.03
C PRO A 82 1.22 5.91 7.08
N ASN A 83 0.59 6.73 7.93
CA ASN A 83 1.26 7.50 8.97
C ASN A 83 1.34 6.67 10.25
N GLY A 84 2.53 6.16 10.57
CA GLY A 84 2.78 5.41 11.81
C GLY A 84 2.99 3.90 11.65
N LEU A 85 2.95 3.39 10.41
CA LEU A 85 3.31 1.98 10.15
C LEU A 85 4.81 1.77 10.33
N THR A 86 5.16 1.07 11.42
CA THR A 86 6.51 0.58 11.67
C THR A 86 6.85 -0.56 10.71
N ASP A 87 5.87 -1.46 10.49
CA ASP A 87 5.95 -2.59 9.58
C ASP A 87 4.84 -2.51 8.51
N PRO A 88 5.18 -2.32 7.22
CA PRO A 88 4.20 -2.30 6.14
C PRO A 88 3.57 -3.67 5.84
N GLY A 89 4.09 -4.77 6.40
CA GLY A 89 3.49 -6.10 6.30
C GLY A 89 2.30 -6.33 7.24
N GLN A 90 2.13 -5.50 8.27
CA GLN A 90 1.13 -5.70 9.34
C GLN A 90 0.15 -4.53 9.44
N VAL A 91 -0.47 -4.16 8.31
CA VAL A 91 -1.49 -3.10 8.26
C VAL A 91 -2.87 -3.66 8.60
N THR A 92 -3.50 -3.08 9.62
CA THR A 92 -4.92 -3.33 9.92
C THR A 92 -5.77 -2.33 9.17
N TRP A 93 -6.64 -2.80 8.27
CA TRP A 93 -7.53 -1.94 7.50
C TRP A 93 -8.83 -1.69 8.27
N PRO A 94 -9.40 -0.47 8.22
CA PRO A 94 -10.72 -0.21 8.80
C PRO A 94 -11.78 -1.07 8.09
N GLU A 95 -12.82 -1.45 8.82
CA GLU A 95 -13.96 -2.19 8.27
C GLU A 95 -14.87 -1.26 7.46
N LEU A 96 -15.53 -1.83 6.45
CA LEU A 96 -16.47 -1.10 5.61
C LEU A 96 -17.73 -0.73 6.44
N PRO A 97 -18.22 0.52 6.34
CA PRO A 97 -19.49 0.97 6.91
C PRO A 97 -20.72 0.19 6.45
#